data_AF-A0A0D2KL20-F1
#
_entry.id   AF-A0A0D2KL20-F1
#
_cell.length_a   1.000
_cell.length_b   1.000
_cell.length_c   1.000
_cell.angle_alpha   90.00
_cell.angle_beta   90.00
_cell.angle_gamma   90.00
#
_symmetry.space_group_name_H-M   'P 1'
#
loop_
_entity.id
_entity.type
_entity.pdbx_description
1 polymer ?
#
loop_
_entity_poly.entity_id
_entity_poly.type
_entity_poly.pdbx_seq_one_letter_code
_entity_poly.pdbx_strand_id
1 'polypeptide(L)'
;MYKRIIEDASDTEYSRSYTVKSEESSPTYTQAMSGVPLSQKLGSSHTKFFASAKAFRNYLHRQEEDPAHHHATYTLYAANQGRWEEVATFLLDNIYDDQHPLLTDGEALSPLYQLLLNNRYFERRWVIQEPLLASSVTLCCEGYMLPLSLLRDARGKWESRFAASPMRRFLQARRTGVDTHMSLADLLYTHETAECSEARDKVYAILSLSKAAKDHLVVDYDRDIVEVLTDVVGVSLEHEDMPPTQALSFACFLRHHLRIEKSQILTFSTPVNSMQNWKIRLQAVV
;
A
#
# COMPACT_ATOMS: atom_id res chain seq x y z
N MET A 1 -13.17 -0.59 -15.74
CA MET A 1 -12.92 0.80 -16.17
C MET A 1 -11.49 1.19 -15.78
N TYR A 2 -10.49 0.65 -16.49
CA TYR A 2 -9.05 0.76 -16.13
C TYR A 2 -8.19 0.89 -17.40
N LYS A 3 -8.36 1.99 -18.14
CA LYS A 3 -7.60 2.24 -19.38
C LYS A 3 -7.46 3.72 -19.72
N ARG A 4 -6.90 4.51 -18.81
CA ARG A 4 -6.22 5.80 -19.05
C ARG A 4 -5.55 6.26 -17.75
N ILE A 5 -4.23 6.45 -17.83
CA ILE A 5 -3.25 7.18 -16.97
C ILE A 5 -1.90 6.52 -17.32
N ILE A 6 -1.33 6.84 -18.49
CA ILE A 6 0.13 6.91 -18.80
C ILE A 6 0.26 7.73 -20.11
N GLU A 7 -0.11 9.00 -20.11
CA GLU A 7 0.22 9.94 -21.21
C GLU A 7 0.50 11.31 -20.59
N ASP A 8 1.74 11.51 -20.12
CA ASP A 8 2.37 12.83 -19.98
C ASP A 8 3.89 12.67 -19.76
N ALA A 9 4.61 12.44 -20.86
CA ALA A 9 6.07 12.50 -21.00
C ALA A 9 6.47 12.29 -22.47
N SER A 10 6.00 13.16 -23.37
CA SER A 10 6.49 13.21 -24.74
C SER A 10 7.75 14.07 -24.81
N ASP A 11 8.89 13.45 -25.10
CA ASP A 11 9.87 13.97 -26.08
C ASP A 11 10.98 12.95 -26.32
N THR A 12 10.82 12.15 -27.37
CA THR A 12 11.84 11.83 -28.39
C THR A 12 11.29 10.84 -29.41
N GLU A 13 11.67 11.03 -30.68
CA GLU A 13 11.16 10.27 -31.82
C GLU A 13 11.66 8.82 -31.82
N TYR A 14 10.76 7.85 -32.04
CA TYR A 14 11.04 6.81 -33.04
C TYR A 14 9.75 6.15 -33.55
N SER A 15 9.53 6.27 -34.87
CA SER A 15 8.41 5.61 -35.56
C SER A 15 8.70 4.12 -35.78
N ARG A 16 7.72 3.26 -35.48
CA ARG A 16 7.57 1.94 -36.11
C ARG A 16 6.12 1.46 -36.01
N SER A 17 5.49 1.29 -37.17
CA SER A 17 4.13 0.79 -37.35
C SER A 17 4.05 -0.73 -37.15
N TYR A 18 2.92 -1.20 -36.59
CA TYR A 18 2.49 -2.59 -36.71
C TYR A 18 1.00 -2.67 -37.02
N THR A 19 0.66 -3.55 -37.97
CA THR A 19 -0.67 -3.69 -38.55
C THR A 19 -1.54 -4.61 -37.69
N VAL A 20 -2.80 -4.22 -37.45
CA VAL A 20 -3.81 -5.10 -36.86
C VAL A 20 -4.26 -6.12 -37.92
N LYS A 21 -4.30 -7.41 -37.55
CA LYS A 21 -5.10 -8.41 -38.24
C LYS A 21 -6.23 -8.87 -37.32
N SER A 22 -7.46 -8.67 -37.78
CA SER A 22 -8.66 -9.29 -37.27
C SER A 22 -8.88 -10.63 -37.95
N GLU A 23 -9.34 -11.65 -37.21
CA GLU A 23 -10.05 -12.78 -37.81
C GLU A 23 -11.05 -13.32 -36.78
N GLU A 24 -12.32 -13.37 -37.19
CA GLU A 24 -13.41 -13.98 -36.42
C GLU A 24 -13.57 -15.44 -36.82
N SER A 25 -13.81 -16.34 -35.87
CA SER A 25 -14.92 -17.33 -35.94
C SER A 25 -14.85 -18.39 -34.82
N SER A 26 -16.05 -18.82 -34.40
CA SER A 26 -16.38 -20.03 -33.62
C SER A 26 -17.49 -20.78 -34.39
N PRO A 27 -18.02 -21.96 -33.98
CA PRO A 27 -17.69 -22.88 -32.87
C PRO A 27 -17.39 -24.34 -33.37
N THR A 28 -17.18 -25.41 -32.58
CA THR A 28 -18.21 -26.23 -31.87
C THR A 28 -17.61 -27.45 -31.12
N TYR A 29 -18.31 -27.90 -30.06
CA TYR A 29 -18.30 -29.19 -29.31
C TYR A 29 -18.03 -30.49 -30.14
N THR A 30 -17.56 -31.65 -29.64
CA THR A 30 -17.19 -32.15 -28.27
C THR A 30 -16.36 -33.46 -28.33
N GLN A 31 -15.47 -33.75 -27.37
CA GLN A 31 -15.38 -35.02 -26.59
C GLN A 31 -14.16 -35.08 -25.63
N ALA A 32 -14.18 -36.01 -24.65
CA ALA A 32 -13.25 -36.07 -23.52
C ALA A 32 -12.40 -37.36 -23.49
N MET A 33 -11.20 -37.31 -22.88
CA MET A 33 -10.64 -38.29 -21.92
C MET A 33 -9.16 -38.00 -21.57
N SER A 34 -8.78 -38.35 -20.33
CA SER A 34 -7.41 -38.48 -19.78
C SER A 34 -6.57 -37.22 -19.47
N GLY A 35 -5.86 -37.28 -18.33
CA GLY A 35 -4.84 -36.30 -17.91
C GLY A 35 -5.33 -35.29 -16.85
N VAL A 36 -5.00 -35.53 -15.58
CA VAL A 36 -5.07 -34.51 -14.50
C VAL A 36 -3.64 -34.02 -14.22
N PRO A 37 -3.27 -32.79 -14.60
CA PRO A 37 -2.02 -32.18 -14.17
C PRO A 37 -2.18 -31.57 -12.76
N LEU A 38 -1.09 -31.55 -11.99
CA LEU A 38 -1.07 -31.07 -10.61
C LEU A 38 -1.14 -29.52 -10.47
N SER A 39 -1.70 -28.80 -11.45
CA SER A 39 -1.68 -27.33 -11.54
C SER A 39 -2.89 -26.62 -10.89
N GLN A 40 -3.93 -27.35 -10.48
CA GLN A 40 -5.07 -26.77 -9.75
C GLN A 40 -4.84 -26.72 -8.23
N LYS A 41 -3.86 -25.92 -7.76
CA LYS A 41 -3.77 -25.59 -6.32
C LYS A 41 -3.01 -24.31 -5.92
N LEU A 42 -2.96 -23.29 -6.79
CA LEU A 42 -2.49 -21.94 -6.42
C LEU A 42 -3.58 -20.91 -6.71
N GLY A 43 -4.02 -20.22 -5.65
CA GLY A 43 -5.15 -19.28 -5.69
C GLY A 43 -4.80 -17.93 -6.31
N SER A 44 -5.82 -17.27 -6.85
CA SER A 44 -5.70 -15.98 -7.54
C SER A 44 -5.41 -14.80 -6.60
N SER A 45 -4.13 -14.52 -6.31
CA SER A 45 -3.75 -13.35 -5.50
C SER A 45 -2.39 -12.72 -5.86
N HIS A 46 -2.07 -12.61 -7.15
CA HIS A 46 -0.82 -11.97 -7.62
C HIS A 46 -1.06 -11.01 -8.80
N THR A 47 -1.51 -9.78 -8.52
CA THR A 47 -1.78 -8.76 -9.57
C THR A 47 -1.41 -7.31 -9.19
N LYS A 48 -0.46 -7.10 -8.27
CA LYS A 48 -0.02 -5.75 -7.83
C LYS A 48 1.51 -5.60 -7.77
N PHE A 49 2.22 -5.81 -8.90
CA PHE A 49 3.71 -5.79 -8.91
C PHE A 49 4.37 -4.82 -9.92
N PHE A 50 3.63 -4.29 -10.90
CA PHE A 50 4.27 -3.80 -12.14
C PHE A 50 4.80 -2.34 -12.15
N ALA A 51 4.61 -1.56 -11.08
CA ALA A 51 5.07 -0.15 -11.07
C ALA A 51 6.58 0.02 -10.82
N SER A 52 7.25 -0.96 -10.18
CA SER A 52 8.64 -0.80 -9.70
C SER A 52 9.72 -1.11 -10.75
N ALA A 53 9.44 -2.04 -11.67
CA ALA A 53 10.47 -2.65 -12.53
C ALA A 53 11.20 -1.68 -13.48
N LYS A 54 10.56 -0.57 -13.91
CA LYS A 54 11.16 0.39 -14.86
C LYS A 54 12.20 1.30 -14.19
N ALA A 55 11.94 1.75 -12.96
CA ALA A 55 12.92 2.53 -12.20
C ALA A 55 14.15 1.67 -11.84
N PHE A 56 13.92 0.41 -11.48
CA PHE A 56 14.96 -0.54 -11.10
C PHE A 56 15.92 -0.90 -12.25
N ARG A 57 15.42 -1.06 -13.49
CA ARG A 57 16.27 -1.33 -14.68
C ARG A 57 17.36 -0.26 -14.90
N ASN A 58 17.07 0.99 -14.60
CA ASN A 58 18.01 2.11 -14.76
C ASN A 58 19.06 2.20 -13.63
N TYR A 59 18.83 1.49 -12.52
CA TYR A 59 19.75 1.35 -11.39
C TYR A 59 20.74 0.20 -11.63
N LEU A 60 20.25 -0.96 -12.08
CA LEU A 60 21.06 -2.14 -12.41
C LEU A 60 22.21 -1.86 -13.40
N HIS A 61 22.00 -0.97 -14.38
CA HIS A 61 23.03 -0.63 -15.37
C HIS A 61 24.27 0.13 -14.82
N ARG A 62 24.39 0.34 -13.50
CA ARG A 62 25.45 1.18 -12.90
C ARG A 62 26.40 0.45 -11.93
N GLN A 63 26.22 -0.84 -11.67
CA GLN A 63 26.97 -1.59 -10.64
C GLN A 63 27.20 -3.05 -11.07
N GLU A 64 28.37 -3.38 -11.64
CA GLU A 64 28.65 -4.72 -12.19
C GLU A 64 29.58 -5.61 -11.33
N GLU A 65 30.15 -5.12 -10.21
CA GLU A 65 31.26 -5.81 -9.51
C GLU A 65 30.90 -6.53 -8.19
N ASP A 66 29.64 -6.53 -7.75
CA ASP A 66 29.22 -7.21 -6.50
C ASP A 66 28.52 -8.56 -6.78
N PRO A 67 28.99 -9.69 -6.20
CA PRO A 67 28.30 -10.99 -6.26
C PRO A 67 26.86 -10.97 -5.72
N ALA A 68 26.57 -10.16 -4.69
CA ALA A 68 25.20 -9.99 -4.19
C ALA A 68 24.30 -9.30 -5.24
N HIS A 69 24.88 -8.42 -6.07
CA HIS A 69 24.16 -7.79 -7.18
C HIS A 69 23.82 -8.79 -8.29
N HIS A 70 24.71 -9.75 -8.58
CA HIS A 70 24.41 -10.86 -9.49
C HIS A 70 23.26 -11.73 -8.99
N HIS A 71 23.23 -12.04 -7.69
CA HIS A 71 22.16 -12.82 -7.05
C HIS A 71 20.80 -12.10 -7.08
N ALA A 72 20.78 -10.80 -6.73
CA ALA A 72 19.58 -9.96 -6.85
C ALA A 72 19.08 -9.87 -8.31
N THR A 73 20.01 -9.67 -9.26
CA THR A 73 19.70 -9.55 -10.69
C THR A 73 19.14 -10.85 -11.26
N TYR A 74 19.73 -12.01 -10.92
CA TYR A 74 19.21 -13.33 -11.32
C TYR A 74 17.80 -13.58 -10.77
N THR A 75 17.60 -13.34 -9.47
CA THR A 75 16.31 -13.55 -8.79
C THR A 75 15.20 -12.68 -9.42
N LEU A 76 15.50 -11.40 -9.68
CA LEU A 76 14.52 -10.47 -10.25
C LEU A 76 14.30 -10.70 -11.75
N TYR A 77 15.31 -11.17 -12.49
CA TYR A 77 15.15 -11.65 -13.87
C TYR A 77 14.22 -12.87 -13.92
N ALA A 78 14.48 -13.90 -13.10
CA ALA A 78 13.66 -15.11 -13.04
C ALA A 78 12.20 -14.78 -12.64
N ALA A 79 12.00 -13.94 -11.62
CA ALA A 79 10.68 -13.45 -11.21
C ALA A 79 9.94 -12.74 -12.36
N ASN A 80 10.62 -11.86 -13.10
CA ASN A 80 10.03 -11.14 -14.23
C ASN A 80 9.72 -12.04 -15.44
N GLN A 81 10.33 -13.22 -15.54
CA GLN A 81 10.00 -14.27 -16.52
C GLN A 81 8.94 -15.26 -16.00
N GLY A 82 8.39 -15.06 -14.80
CA GLY A 82 7.43 -15.97 -14.17
C GLY A 82 8.03 -17.30 -13.68
N ARG A 83 9.37 -17.42 -13.64
CA ARG A 83 10.12 -18.60 -13.18
C ARG A 83 10.17 -18.66 -11.64
N TRP A 84 9.00 -18.65 -11.01
CA TRP A 84 8.86 -18.56 -9.57
C TRP A 84 9.39 -19.78 -8.80
N GLU A 85 9.42 -20.96 -9.43
CA GLU A 85 10.05 -22.15 -8.83
C GLU A 85 11.57 -21.95 -8.65
N GLU A 86 12.25 -21.38 -9.64
CA GLU A 86 13.69 -21.11 -9.55
C GLU A 86 14.03 -19.96 -8.62
N VAL A 87 13.15 -18.95 -8.55
CA VAL A 87 13.20 -17.93 -7.49
C VAL A 87 13.05 -18.57 -6.12
N ALA A 88 12.09 -19.48 -5.94
CA ALA A 88 11.88 -20.18 -4.68
C ALA A 88 13.06 -21.07 -4.31
N THR A 89 13.59 -21.89 -5.23
CA THR A 89 14.79 -22.71 -5.00
C THR A 89 16.00 -21.85 -4.67
N PHE A 90 16.29 -20.81 -5.45
CA PHE A 90 17.41 -19.90 -5.17
C PHE A 90 17.28 -19.23 -3.79
N LEU A 91 16.09 -18.76 -3.43
CA LEU A 91 15.83 -18.18 -2.12
C LEU A 91 15.95 -19.23 -1.00
N LEU A 92 15.44 -20.44 -1.18
CA LEU A 92 15.58 -21.52 -0.18
C LEU A 92 17.06 -21.86 0.04
N ASP A 93 17.81 -22.10 -1.04
CA ASP A 93 19.22 -22.49 -0.99
C ASP A 93 20.14 -21.40 -0.41
N ASN A 94 19.73 -20.12 -0.42
CA ASN A 94 20.53 -18.99 0.08
C ASN A 94 19.98 -18.32 1.37
N ILE A 95 18.73 -18.60 1.79
CA ILE A 95 18.11 -18.04 3.01
C ILE A 95 18.01 -19.09 4.13
N TYR A 96 17.91 -20.39 3.80
CA TYR A 96 17.81 -21.49 4.77
C TYR A 96 19.14 -22.17 5.12
N ASP A 97 20.28 -21.54 4.82
CA ASP A 97 21.50 -21.89 5.56
C ASP A 97 21.32 -21.38 7.01
N ASP A 98 21.32 -22.31 7.99
CA ASP A 98 21.13 -22.00 9.42
C ASP A 98 22.21 -21.03 9.96
N GLN A 99 23.28 -20.78 9.20
CA GLN A 99 24.26 -19.72 9.45
C GLN A 99 23.95 -18.39 8.77
N HIS A 100 22.69 -18.09 8.42
CA HIS A 100 22.34 -16.85 7.73
C HIS A 100 22.96 -15.62 8.45
N PRO A 101 23.89 -14.87 7.81
CA PRO A 101 24.72 -13.86 8.49
C PRO A 101 23.95 -12.67 9.10
N LEU A 102 22.63 -12.64 8.91
CA LEU A 102 21.68 -11.75 9.58
C LEU A 102 21.48 -12.07 11.07
N LEU A 103 21.68 -13.31 11.50
CA LEU A 103 21.40 -13.78 12.86
C LEU A 103 22.66 -14.00 13.73
N THR A 104 23.84 -13.66 13.22
CA THR A 104 25.11 -13.76 13.96
C THR A 104 25.02 -13.02 15.30
N ASP A 105 25.55 -13.64 16.37
CA ASP A 105 25.37 -13.19 17.77
C ASP A 105 26.13 -11.90 18.16
N GLY A 106 26.43 -11.02 17.19
CA GLY A 106 27.00 -9.70 17.43
C GLY A 106 25.96 -8.62 17.74
N GLU A 107 26.35 -7.59 18.49
CA GLU A 107 25.51 -6.42 18.76
C GLU A 107 25.25 -5.54 17.52
N ALA A 108 26.06 -5.72 16.46
CA ALA A 108 25.94 -5.02 15.21
C ALA A 108 24.77 -5.58 14.39
N LEU A 109 23.79 -4.73 14.05
CA LEU A 109 22.81 -5.06 13.01
C LEU A 109 23.56 -5.30 11.70
N SER A 110 23.17 -6.35 10.97
CA SER A 110 23.60 -6.50 9.58
C SER A 110 23.23 -5.25 8.76
N PRO A 111 23.99 -4.91 7.70
CA PRO A 111 23.67 -3.78 6.84
C PRO A 111 22.23 -3.83 6.29
N LEU A 112 21.71 -5.03 6.00
CA LEU A 112 20.32 -5.22 5.55
C LEU A 112 19.29 -4.79 6.60
N TYR A 113 19.48 -5.13 7.89
CA TYR A 113 18.55 -4.66 8.91
C TYR A 113 18.65 -3.15 9.13
N GLN A 114 19.85 -2.56 9.07
CA GLN A 114 20.01 -1.10 9.17
C GLN A 114 19.29 -0.40 8.02
N LEU A 115 19.45 -0.92 6.80
CA LEU A 115 18.78 -0.44 5.59
C LEU A 115 17.25 -0.53 5.72
N LEU A 116 16.71 -1.68 6.15
CA LEU A 116 15.27 -1.88 6.36
C LEU A 116 14.70 -0.98 7.45
N LEU A 117 15.36 -0.90 8.60
CA LEU A 117 14.93 -0.08 9.74
C LEU A 117 14.89 1.40 9.39
N ASN A 118 15.90 1.89 8.66
CA ASN A 118 15.99 3.30 8.27
C ASN A 118 15.25 3.61 6.94
N ASN A 119 14.51 2.64 6.38
CA ASN A 119 13.84 2.85 5.09
C ASN A 119 12.61 3.75 5.25
N ARG A 120 12.69 4.95 4.65
CA ARG A 120 11.59 5.93 4.61
C ARG A 120 10.32 5.42 3.91
N TYR A 121 10.36 4.29 3.20
CA TYR A 121 9.17 3.61 2.69
C TYR A 121 8.10 3.41 3.78
N PHE A 122 8.51 3.00 5.00
CA PHE A 122 7.61 2.77 6.13
C PHE A 122 7.07 4.07 6.78
N GLU A 123 7.53 5.24 6.33
CA GLU A 123 6.95 6.53 6.73
C GLU A 123 5.59 6.79 6.05
N ARG A 124 5.35 6.15 4.89
CA ARG A 124 4.18 6.35 4.02
C ARG A 124 2.91 5.71 4.60
N ARG A 125 1.76 6.38 4.47
CA ARG A 125 0.48 5.90 5.01
C ARG A 125 -0.07 4.64 4.31
N TRP A 126 0.05 4.53 2.98
CA TRP A 126 -0.41 3.36 2.21
C TRP A 126 0.17 2.03 2.69
N VAL A 127 1.41 2.07 3.18
CA VAL A 127 2.19 0.93 3.65
C VAL A 127 1.59 0.30 4.93
N ILE A 128 0.64 0.97 5.58
CA ILE A 128 -0.10 0.46 6.74
C ILE A 128 -1.11 -0.62 6.34
N GLN A 129 -1.67 -0.59 5.12
CA GLN A 129 -2.60 -1.62 4.66
C GLN A 129 -1.92 -2.98 4.43
N GLU A 130 -0.67 -2.97 3.96
CA GLU A 130 0.09 -4.19 3.62
C GLU A 130 0.19 -5.21 4.78
N PRO A 131 0.66 -4.86 5.98
CA PRO A 131 0.75 -5.80 7.10
C PRO A 131 -0.62 -6.12 7.72
N LEU A 132 -1.63 -5.30 7.48
CA LEU A 132 -2.97 -5.46 8.05
C LEU A 132 -3.85 -6.39 7.22
N LEU A 133 -3.75 -6.34 5.89
CA LEU A 133 -4.61 -7.09 4.98
C LEU A 133 -3.98 -8.38 4.43
N ALA A 134 -2.65 -8.48 4.38
CA ALA A 134 -1.98 -9.64 3.81
C ALA A 134 -1.95 -10.84 4.77
N SER A 135 -2.14 -12.07 4.28
CA SER A 135 -1.97 -13.28 5.09
C SER A 135 -0.51 -13.50 5.49
N SER A 136 0.42 -13.26 4.56
CA SER A 136 1.87 -13.26 4.76
C SER A 136 2.50 -12.02 4.12
N VAL A 137 3.67 -11.62 4.63
CA VAL A 137 4.41 -10.45 4.13
C VAL A 137 5.88 -10.84 3.97
N THR A 138 6.44 -10.50 2.81
CA THR A 138 7.87 -10.58 2.54
C THR A 138 8.34 -9.19 2.12
N LEU A 139 9.28 -8.62 2.86
CA LEU A 139 9.88 -7.32 2.53
C LEU A 139 10.90 -7.52 1.42
N CYS A 140 10.85 -6.68 0.39
CA CYS A 140 11.86 -6.62 -0.66
C CYS A 140 12.65 -5.32 -0.51
N CYS A 141 13.97 -5.39 -0.35
CA CYS A 141 14.83 -4.22 -0.17
C CYS A 141 16.20 -4.48 -0.79
N GLU A 142 16.60 -3.65 -1.77
CA GLU A 142 17.88 -3.77 -2.51
C GLU A 142 18.19 -5.20 -2.99
N GLY A 143 17.17 -5.90 -3.52
CA GLY A 143 17.31 -7.27 -4.03
C GLY A 143 17.20 -8.39 -2.98
N TYR A 144 17.23 -8.07 -1.69
CA TYR A 144 17.01 -9.03 -0.61
C TYR A 144 15.52 -9.22 -0.34
N MET A 145 15.11 -10.47 -0.08
CA MET A 145 13.76 -10.83 0.32
C MET A 145 13.74 -11.35 1.75
N LEU A 146 13.05 -10.66 2.66
CA LEU A 146 12.99 -10.98 4.08
C LEU A 146 11.55 -11.25 4.52
N PRO A 147 11.17 -12.51 4.80
CA PRO A 147 9.88 -12.83 5.41
C PRO A 147 9.68 -12.10 6.74
N LEU A 148 8.52 -11.45 6.92
CA LEU A 148 8.21 -10.66 8.13
C LEU A 148 8.18 -11.50 9.41
N SER A 149 8.02 -12.81 9.30
CA SER A 149 8.17 -13.77 10.40
C SER A 149 9.56 -13.72 11.05
N LEU A 150 10.64 -13.60 10.25
CA LEU A 150 12.01 -13.55 10.77
C LEU A 150 12.26 -12.27 11.60
N LEU A 151 11.65 -11.15 11.19
CA LEU A 151 11.68 -9.89 11.94
C LEU A 151 10.95 -9.95 13.28
N ARG A 152 9.88 -10.73 13.38
CA ARG A 152 9.15 -10.95 14.64
C ARG A 152 10.05 -11.65 15.66
N ASP A 153 10.85 -12.61 15.20
CA ASP A 153 11.66 -13.46 16.07
C ASP A 153 12.96 -12.75 16.50
N ALA A 154 13.53 -11.90 15.62
CA ALA A 154 14.63 -10.99 15.95
C ALA A 154 14.25 -9.83 16.91
N ARG A 155 12.95 -9.54 17.07
CA ARG A 155 12.42 -8.40 17.83
C ARG A 155 12.93 -8.33 19.27
N GLY A 156 13.03 -9.46 19.95
CA GLY A 156 13.49 -9.52 21.36
C GLY A 156 14.92 -9.00 21.55
N LYS A 157 15.81 -9.18 20.55
CA LYS A 157 17.20 -8.68 20.59
C LYS A 157 17.29 -7.17 20.28
N TRP A 158 16.37 -6.60 19.51
CA TRP A 158 16.51 -5.23 18.95
C TRP A 158 15.31 -4.29 19.16
N GLU A 159 14.43 -4.56 20.12
CA GLU A 159 13.18 -3.80 20.36
C GLU A 159 13.39 -2.28 20.43
N SER A 160 14.46 -1.80 21.06
CA SER A 160 14.79 -0.38 21.15
C SER A 160 15.07 0.26 19.78
N ARG A 161 15.76 -0.46 18.89
CA ARG A 161 16.06 -0.02 17.51
C ARG A 161 14.80 -0.06 16.65
N PHE A 162 13.98 -1.11 16.78
CA PHE A 162 12.65 -1.15 16.16
C PHE A 162 11.77 0.02 16.62
N ALA A 163 11.74 0.34 17.91
CA ALA A 163 10.90 1.38 18.50
C ALA A 163 11.23 2.82 18.02
N ALA A 164 12.46 3.05 17.55
CA ALA A 164 12.90 4.30 16.93
C ALA A 164 12.76 4.32 15.40
N SER A 165 12.54 3.17 14.76
CA SER A 165 12.49 3.05 13.30
C SER A 165 11.14 3.45 12.69
N PRO A 166 11.10 4.00 11.45
CA PRO A 166 9.89 4.06 10.63
C PRO A 166 9.12 2.74 10.54
N MET A 167 9.84 1.61 10.48
CA MET A 167 9.24 0.27 10.41
C MET A 167 8.48 -0.14 11.68
N ARG A 168 8.63 0.58 12.80
CA ARG A 168 7.84 0.38 14.03
C ARG A 168 6.35 0.24 13.74
N ARG A 169 5.79 1.17 12.96
CA ARG A 169 4.33 1.26 12.76
C ARG A 169 3.81 0.11 11.91
N PHE A 170 4.60 -0.33 10.93
CA PHE A 170 4.33 -1.52 10.12
C PHE A 170 4.25 -2.79 10.99
N LEU A 171 5.24 -2.98 11.87
CA LEU A 171 5.29 -4.09 12.82
C LEU A 171 4.23 -3.98 13.92
N GLN A 172 3.91 -2.76 14.38
CA GLN A 172 2.89 -2.50 15.38
C GLN A 172 1.49 -2.81 14.82
N ALA A 173 1.17 -2.32 13.63
CA ALA A 173 -0.06 -2.65 12.90
C ALA A 173 -0.20 -4.17 12.72
N ARG A 174 0.87 -4.87 12.30
CA ARG A 174 0.84 -6.34 12.21
C ARG A 174 0.52 -7.03 13.55
N ARG A 175 1.00 -6.48 14.67
CA ARG A 175 0.86 -7.07 16.01
C ARG A 175 -0.51 -6.79 16.63
N THR A 176 -1.04 -5.58 16.47
CA THR A 176 -2.39 -5.24 16.95
C THR A 176 -3.47 -5.87 16.06
N GLY A 177 -3.13 -6.12 14.79
CA GLY A 177 -4.12 -6.38 13.75
C GLY A 177 -4.90 -5.11 13.41
N VAL A 178 -5.87 -5.28 12.52
CA VAL A 178 -7.04 -4.38 12.46
C VAL A 178 -8.02 -4.96 13.48
N ASP A 179 -8.39 -4.20 14.50
CA ASP A 179 -9.68 -4.46 15.12
C ASP A 179 -10.72 -4.05 14.07
N THR A 180 -11.50 -5.02 13.57
CA THR A 180 -12.51 -4.82 12.52
C THR A 180 -13.62 -3.84 12.89
N HIS A 181 -13.63 -3.37 14.14
CA HIS A 181 -14.54 -2.37 14.70
C HIS A 181 -13.94 -0.96 14.81
N MET A 182 -12.67 -0.72 14.44
CA MET A 182 -12.09 0.63 14.43
C MET A 182 -12.84 1.54 13.44
N SER A 183 -13.23 2.72 13.90
CA SER A 183 -13.75 3.77 13.02
C SER A 183 -12.65 4.34 12.13
N LEU A 184 -13.04 5.00 11.04
CA LEU A 184 -12.12 5.76 10.19
C LEU A 184 -11.46 6.89 11.00
N ALA A 185 -12.18 7.48 11.95
CA ALA A 185 -11.62 8.46 12.88
C ALA A 185 -10.49 7.86 13.75
N ASP A 186 -10.71 6.70 14.36
CA ASP A 186 -9.70 6.01 15.17
C ASP A 186 -8.46 5.65 14.35
N LEU A 187 -8.66 5.17 13.12
CA LEU A 187 -7.58 4.85 12.18
C LEU A 187 -6.79 6.11 11.79
N LEU A 188 -7.49 7.22 11.52
CA LEU A 188 -6.87 8.51 11.19
C LEU A 188 -6.03 9.07 12.33
N TYR A 189 -6.52 9.00 13.58
CA TYR A 189 -5.76 9.38 14.78
C TYR A 189 -4.59 8.43 15.04
N THR A 190 -4.82 7.12 15.01
CA THR A 190 -3.78 6.09 15.24
C THR A 190 -2.62 6.21 14.24
N HIS A 191 -2.91 6.66 13.02
CA HIS A 191 -1.94 6.80 11.94
C HIS A 191 -1.64 8.25 11.57
N GLU A 192 -1.90 9.21 12.46
CA GLU A 192 -1.71 10.65 12.28
C GLU A 192 -0.35 10.99 11.64
N THR A 193 0.72 10.47 12.25
CA THR A 193 2.12 10.70 11.86
C THR A 193 2.53 10.05 10.53
N ALA A 194 1.66 9.28 9.87
CA ALA A 194 1.97 8.65 8.59
C ALA A 194 1.91 9.66 7.44
N GLU A 195 2.99 9.73 6.67
CA GLU A 195 3.21 10.70 5.60
C GLU A 195 2.45 10.33 4.33
N CYS A 196 2.01 11.36 3.61
CA CYS A 196 1.39 11.27 2.30
C CYS A 196 1.89 12.45 1.45
N SER A 197 2.10 12.23 0.15
CA SER A 197 2.41 13.31 -0.78
C SER A 197 1.15 14.08 -1.18
N GLU A 198 0.09 13.35 -1.47
CA GLU A 198 -1.26 13.89 -1.73
C GLU A 198 -2.02 14.08 -0.41
N ALA A 199 -2.86 15.11 -0.31
CA ALA A 199 -3.65 15.37 0.89
C ALA A 199 -4.75 14.31 1.08
N ARG A 200 -5.46 13.93 0.01
CA ARG A 200 -6.57 12.94 0.03
C ARG A 200 -6.12 11.56 0.49
N ASP A 201 -4.87 11.18 0.20
CA ASP A 201 -4.23 9.95 0.70
C ASP A 201 -4.31 9.82 2.22
N LYS A 202 -4.37 10.93 2.98
CA LYS A 202 -4.56 10.87 4.44
C LYS A 202 -5.81 10.05 4.80
N VAL A 203 -6.88 10.13 4.01
CA VAL A 203 -8.12 9.36 4.17
C VAL A 203 -8.05 8.07 3.35
N TYR A 204 -7.80 8.18 2.04
CA TYR A 204 -7.93 7.05 1.13
C TYR A 204 -6.92 5.92 1.38
N ALA A 205 -5.74 6.23 1.91
CA ALA A 205 -4.72 5.23 2.25
C ALA A 205 -5.07 4.35 3.46
N ILE A 206 -6.15 4.62 4.19
CA ILE A 206 -6.64 3.78 5.31
C ILE A 206 -8.13 3.47 5.24
N LEU A 207 -8.87 4.03 4.26
CA LEU A 207 -10.31 3.86 4.12
C LEU A 207 -10.76 2.39 4.10
N SER A 208 -10.04 1.52 3.39
CA SER A 208 -10.38 0.09 3.29
C SER A 208 -10.25 -0.69 4.62
N LEU A 209 -9.69 -0.07 5.66
CA LEU A 209 -9.55 -0.65 7.00
C LEU A 209 -10.77 -0.37 7.89
N SER A 210 -11.52 0.74 7.68
CA SER A 210 -12.82 0.93 8.32
C SER A 210 -13.90 0.21 7.53
N LYS A 211 -14.52 -0.79 8.15
CA LYS A 211 -15.61 -1.56 7.52
C LYS A 211 -16.86 -0.70 7.29
N ALA A 212 -17.13 0.26 8.18
CA ALA A 212 -18.26 1.17 8.05
C ALA A 212 -18.02 2.20 6.94
N ALA A 213 -16.89 2.92 6.98
CA ALA A 213 -16.67 4.04 6.08
C ALA A 213 -16.42 3.63 4.62
N LYS A 214 -15.79 2.48 4.35
CA LYS A 214 -15.41 2.05 2.99
C LYS A 214 -16.59 1.91 2.01
N ASP A 215 -17.79 1.62 2.52
CA ASP A 215 -18.99 1.39 1.70
C ASP A 215 -19.80 2.68 1.50
N HIS A 216 -19.40 3.78 2.19
CA HIS A 216 -20.04 5.10 2.15
C HIS A 216 -19.14 6.21 1.59
N LEU A 217 -17.82 6.02 1.54
CA LEU A 217 -16.87 6.96 0.92
C LEU A 217 -16.33 6.39 -0.40
N VAL A 218 -16.50 7.15 -1.48
CA VAL A 218 -15.90 6.85 -2.79
C VAL A 218 -14.51 7.50 -2.87
N VAL A 219 -13.52 6.73 -3.32
CA VAL A 219 -12.17 7.22 -3.62
C VAL A 219 -12.20 7.97 -4.95
N ASP A 220 -12.08 9.30 -4.89
CA ASP A 220 -12.08 10.19 -6.05
C ASP A 220 -11.03 11.29 -5.84
N TYR A 221 -10.03 11.37 -6.71
CA TYR A 221 -8.95 12.35 -6.62
C TYR A 221 -9.28 13.68 -7.31
N ASP A 222 -10.26 13.70 -8.23
CA ASP A 222 -10.71 14.91 -8.91
C ASP A 222 -11.63 15.74 -7.99
N ARG A 223 -12.15 15.11 -6.92
CA ARG A 223 -13.06 15.71 -5.95
C ARG A 223 -12.38 16.77 -5.07
N ASP A 224 -13.12 17.83 -4.71
CA ASP A 224 -12.60 18.90 -3.87
C ASP A 224 -12.25 18.42 -2.44
N ILE A 225 -11.18 18.97 -1.87
CA ILE A 225 -10.65 18.53 -0.57
C ILE A 225 -11.59 18.90 0.61
N VAL A 226 -12.40 19.95 0.48
CA VAL A 226 -13.42 20.35 1.47
C VAL A 226 -14.63 19.42 1.40
N GLU A 227 -14.98 18.93 0.21
CA GLU A 227 -15.96 17.83 0.06
C GLU A 227 -15.45 16.57 0.74
N VAL A 228 -14.19 16.15 0.52
CA VAL A 228 -13.60 14.98 1.20
C VAL A 228 -13.65 15.13 2.72
N LEU A 229 -13.37 16.32 3.27
CA LEU A 229 -13.53 16.57 4.71
C LEU A 229 -15.00 16.43 5.16
N THR A 230 -15.93 17.02 4.41
CA THR A 230 -17.36 17.05 4.77
C THR A 230 -17.95 15.65 4.76
N ASP A 231 -17.61 14.85 3.74
CA ASP A 231 -18.02 13.46 3.61
C ASP A 231 -17.45 12.59 4.75
N VAL A 232 -16.16 12.72 5.10
CA VAL A 232 -15.57 11.93 6.18
C VAL A 232 -16.22 12.25 7.53
N VAL A 233 -16.48 13.53 7.82
CA VAL A 233 -17.21 13.92 9.05
C VAL A 233 -18.65 13.40 9.03
N GLY A 234 -19.33 13.48 7.88
CA GLY A 234 -20.67 12.95 7.69
C GLY A 234 -20.74 11.44 7.93
N VAL A 235 -19.82 10.67 7.34
CA VAL A 235 -19.75 9.22 7.51
C VAL A 235 -19.43 8.82 8.95
N SER A 236 -18.52 9.51 9.64
CA SER A 236 -18.29 9.19 11.07
C SER A 236 -19.51 9.52 11.95
N LEU A 237 -20.27 10.58 11.64
CA LEU A 237 -21.53 10.93 12.33
C LEU A 237 -22.67 9.95 12.05
N GLU A 238 -22.83 9.49 10.80
CA GLU A 238 -24.02 8.73 10.36
C GLU A 238 -23.80 7.22 10.33
N HIS A 239 -22.56 6.74 10.33
CA HIS A 239 -22.21 5.32 10.17
C HIS A 239 -21.17 4.78 11.16
N GLU A 240 -20.53 5.64 11.98
CA GLU A 240 -19.53 5.23 12.98
C GLU A 240 -19.87 5.71 14.41
N ASP A 241 -21.15 6.05 14.66
CA ASP A 241 -21.71 6.48 15.95
C ASP A 241 -20.97 7.65 16.63
N MET A 242 -20.24 8.49 15.88
CA MET A 242 -19.49 9.61 16.43
C MET A 242 -20.43 10.62 17.11
N PRO A 243 -20.22 10.97 18.40
CA PRO A 243 -21.02 11.99 19.06
C PRO A 243 -20.84 13.36 18.38
N PRO A 244 -21.91 14.17 18.20
CA PRO A 244 -21.81 15.50 17.58
C PRO A 244 -20.82 16.45 18.27
N THR A 245 -20.60 16.27 19.58
CA THR A 245 -19.59 17.02 20.36
C THR A 245 -18.15 16.69 19.95
N GLN A 246 -17.88 15.49 19.44
CA GLN A 246 -16.57 15.06 18.92
C GLN A 246 -16.39 15.41 17.44
N ALA A 247 -17.48 15.51 16.67
CA ALA A 247 -17.39 15.84 15.25
C ALA A 247 -16.70 17.19 14.97
N LEU A 248 -16.83 18.17 15.89
CA LEU A 248 -16.13 19.46 15.76
C LEU A 248 -14.60 19.34 15.97
N SER A 249 -14.13 18.55 16.94
CA SER A 249 -12.69 18.33 17.14
C SER A 249 -12.11 17.46 16.03
N PHE A 250 -12.87 16.46 15.55
CA PHE A 250 -12.49 15.64 14.40
C PHE A 250 -12.41 16.44 13.10
N ALA A 251 -13.39 17.31 12.82
CA ALA A 251 -13.34 18.23 11.68
C ALA A 251 -12.13 19.19 11.75
N CYS A 252 -11.80 19.70 12.95
CA CYS A 252 -10.60 20.52 13.15
C CYS A 252 -9.31 19.75 12.86
N PHE A 253 -9.22 18.50 13.32
CA PHE A 253 -8.11 17.58 13.06
C PHE A 253 -7.99 17.29 11.54
N LEU A 254 -9.09 16.91 10.88
CA LEU A 254 -9.12 16.66 9.44
C LEU A 254 -8.68 17.88 8.63
N ARG A 255 -9.18 19.08 8.97
CA ARG A 255 -8.79 20.32 8.29
C ARG A 255 -7.28 20.54 8.34
N HIS A 256 -6.66 20.27 9.49
CA HIS A 256 -5.21 20.38 9.64
C HIS A 256 -4.45 19.35 8.78
N HIS A 257 -4.85 18.07 8.84
CA HIS A 257 -4.15 16.99 8.13
C HIS A 257 -4.36 16.99 6.62
N LEU A 258 -5.52 17.43 6.15
CA LEU A 258 -5.84 17.65 4.74
C LEU A 258 -5.31 19.01 4.23
N ARG A 259 -4.65 19.80 5.09
CA ARG A 259 -4.05 21.12 4.77
C ARG A 259 -5.05 22.13 4.18
N ILE A 260 -6.30 22.08 4.64
CA ILE A 260 -7.38 22.93 4.14
C ILE A 260 -7.29 24.31 4.81
N GLU A 261 -7.18 25.35 3.99
CA GLU A 261 -7.18 26.73 4.45
C GLU A 261 -8.58 27.20 4.89
N LYS A 262 -8.61 28.19 5.80
CA LYS A 262 -9.88 28.82 6.25
C LYS A 262 -10.62 29.51 5.09
N SER A 263 -9.88 30.02 4.11
CA SER A 263 -10.39 30.62 2.86
C SER A 263 -11.29 29.64 2.09
N GLN A 264 -10.81 28.41 1.85
CA GLN A 264 -11.50 27.36 1.09
C GLN A 264 -12.85 26.97 1.71
N ILE A 265 -12.94 26.91 3.04
CA ILE A 265 -14.19 26.59 3.77
C ILE A 265 -15.23 27.73 3.60
N LEU A 266 -14.78 28.98 3.59
CA LEU A 266 -15.66 30.13 3.41
C LEU A 266 -16.20 30.22 1.98
N THR A 267 -15.38 29.90 0.97
CA THR A 267 -15.85 29.82 -0.43
C THR A 267 -16.80 28.66 -0.66
N PHE A 268 -16.55 27.50 -0.05
CA PHE A 268 -17.43 26.32 -0.15
C PHE A 268 -18.83 26.55 0.48
N SER A 269 -18.96 27.55 1.36
CA SER A 269 -20.23 27.86 2.04
C SER A 269 -21.31 28.50 1.16
N THR A 270 -21.00 28.89 -0.10
CA THR A 270 -21.98 29.37 -1.08
C THR A 270 -22.96 28.25 -1.47
N PRO A 271 -24.27 28.55 -1.61
CA PRO A 271 -25.30 27.52 -1.51
C PRO A 271 -25.42 26.63 -2.77
N VAL A 272 -24.76 25.46 -2.73
CA VAL A 272 -25.19 24.29 -3.50
C VAL A 272 -26.32 23.60 -2.71
N ASN A 273 -27.45 23.34 -3.37
CA ASN A 273 -28.71 22.96 -2.70
C ASN A 273 -28.67 21.64 -1.90
N SER A 274 -27.65 20.79 -2.07
CA SER A 274 -27.44 19.59 -1.24
C SER A 274 -27.13 19.91 0.22
N MET A 275 -26.68 21.13 0.52
CA MET A 275 -26.17 21.50 1.85
C MET A 275 -27.24 21.91 2.89
N GLN A 276 -28.53 21.89 2.56
CA GLN A 276 -29.56 22.32 3.52
C GLN A 276 -29.76 21.35 4.68
N ASN A 277 -29.61 20.04 4.48
CA ASN A 277 -29.89 19.03 5.52
C ASN A 277 -28.86 19.03 6.69
N TRP A 278 -27.57 19.31 6.43
CA TRP A 278 -26.55 19.31 7.48
C TRP A 278 -26.46 20.66 8.21
N LYS A 279 -26.69 21.79 7.52
CA LYS A 279 -26.74 23.12 8.16
C LYS A 279 -27.81 23.19 9.26
N ILE A 280 -28.98 22.59 9.03
CA ILE A 280 -30.06 22.48 10.03
C ILE A 280 -29.63 21.64 11.24
N ARG A 281 -28.85 20.56 11.04
CA ARG A 281 -28.40 19.68 12.14
C ARG A 281 -27.31 20.33 13.00
N LEU A 282 -26.31 21.01 12.42
CA LEU A 282 -25.27 21.67 13.22
C LEU A 282 -25.77 22.91 13.98
N GLN A 283 -26.73 23.65 13.43
CA GLN A 283 -27.36 24.78 14.13
C GLN A 283 -28.27 24.36 15.29
N ALA A 284 -28.57 23.07 15.45
CA ALA A 284 -29.34 22.54 16.57
C ALA A 284 -28.46 21.96 17.70
N VAL A 285 -27.14 21.99 17.56
CA VAL A 285 -26.15 21.39 18.49
C VAL A 285 -25.28 22.46 19.19
N VAL A 286 -25.40 23.72 18.78
CA VAL A 286 -24.70 24.90 19.35
C VAL A 286 -25.71 25.85 19.97
#